data_AF-A0A2J4YRM2-F1
#
_entry.id   AF-A0A2J4YRM2-F1
#
_cell.length_a   1.000
_cell.length_b   1.000
_cell.length_c   1.000
_cell.angle_alpha   90.00
_cell.angle_beta   90.00
_cell.angle_gamma   90.00
#
_symmetry.space_group_name_H-M   'P 1'
#
loop_
_entity.id
_entity.type
_entity.pdbx_description
1 polymer ?
#
loop_
_entity_poly.entity_id
_entity_poly.type
_entity_poly.pdbx_seq_one_letter_code
_entity_poly.pdbx_strand_id
1 'polypeptide(L)'
;VLEGQCSPAIRQKLEDIEVQFSALQDHLLTNITAAGNKVAALKDRGLFGSTEITNKIQTQQKILDERIHEWDLAMKVRAQALHLLTHTEGDTTLVRHRQQTIAGTYQQFGSVIENVERQLQQRIQNISALAEQSNTTNANKVLLRKWTTTTLMQQKMAIEEAHLSFGKFQQGLLAEQPQSARLLVEVHDGKPVRCFELPFV
;
A
#
# COMPACT_ATOMS: atom_id res chain seq x y z
N VAL A 1 -11.39 -24.28 17.04
CA VAL A 1 -12.22 -23.55 16.06
C VAL A 1 -13.46 -24.40 15.83
N LEU A 2 -14.50 -24.15 16.60
CA LEU A 2 -15.83 -24.74 16.47
C LEU A 2 -16.76 -23.52 16.55
N GLU A 3 -17.71 -23.39 15.61
CA GLU A 3 -18.75 -22.34 15.53
C GLU A 3 -18.45 -21.00 14.84
N GLY A 4 -17.49 -20.90 13.91
CA GLY A 4 -17.40 -19.72 13.01
C GLY A 4 -17.09 -18.37 13.69
N GLN A 5 -16.94 -18.35 15.02
CA GLN A 5 -16.54 -17.18 15.77
C GLN A 5 -15.02 -17.09 15.85
N CYS A 6 -14.47 -15.92 15.54
CA CYS A 6 -13.10 -15.59 15.89
C CYS A 6 -12.95 -15.70 17.40
N SER A 7 -11.99 -16.50 17.88
CA SER A 7 -11.72 -16.50 19.32
C SER A 7 -11.31 -15.08 19.73
N PRO A 8 -11.67 -14.60 20.93
CA PRO A 8 -11.32 -13.25 21.36
C PRO A 8 -9.82 -12.95 21.25
N ALA A 9 -8.98 -13.97 21.44
CA ALA A 9 -7.54 -13.87 21.27
C ALA A 9 -7.11 -13.64 19.81
N ILE A 10 -7.77 -14.25 18.82
CA ILE A 10 -7.46 -14.01 17.40
C ILE A 10 -7.95 -12.64 16.97
N ARG A 11 -9.15 -12.23 17.40
CA ARG A 11 -9.67 -10.87 17.15
C ARG A 11 -8.69 -9.81 17.66
N GLN A 12 -8.28 -9.91 18.93
CA GLN A 12 -7.34 -8.96 19.52
C GLN A 12 -6.03 -8.91 18.72
N LYS A 13 -5.50 -10.06 18.29
CA LYS A 13 -4.29 -10.08 17.45
C LYS A 13 -4.48 -9.37 16.11
N LEU A 14 -5.62 -9.55 15.44
CA LEU A 14 -5.90 -8.87 14.18
C LEU A 14 -6.04 -7.36 14.39
N GLU A 15 -6.64 -6.93 15.50
CA GLU A 15 -6.71 -5.52 15.89
C GLU A 15 -5.32 -4.94 16.20
N ASP A 16 -4.50 -5.65 16.96
CA ASP A 16 -3.14 -5.23 17.29
C ASP A 16 -2.28 -5.10 16.02
N ILE A 17 -2.42 -6.05 15.07
CA ILE A 17 -1.78 -5.98 13.76
C ILE A 17 -2.22 -4.73 13.02
N GLU A 18 -3.53 -4.45 12.99
CA GLU A 18 -4.04 -3.26 12.31
C GLU A 18 -3.42 -1.99 12.90
N VAL A 19 -3.43 -1.84 14.23
CA VAL A 19 -2.91 -0.65 14.91
C VAL A 19 -1.40 -0.48 14.65
N GLN A 20 -0.63 -1.56 14.80
CA GLN A 20 0.82 -1.52 14.58
C GLN A 20 1.16 -1.14 13.14
N PHE A 21 0.48 -1.75 12.17
CA PHE A 21 0.73 -1.47 10.77
C PHE A 21 0.17 -0.13 10.32
N SER A 22 -0.90 0.39 10.96
CA SER A 22 -1.36 1.77 10.78
C SER A 22 -0.30 2.77 11.24
N ALA A 23 0.36 2.54 12.38
CA ALA A 23 1.45 3.41 12.82
C ALA A 23 2.68 3.31 11.91
N LEU A 24 3.02 2.09 11.48
CA LEU A 24 4.14 1.85 10.57
C LEU A 24 3.96 2.56 9.23
N GLN A 25 2.78 2.47 8.61
CA GLN A 25 2.54 3.13 7.33
C GLN A 25 2.68 4.66 7.42
N ASP A 26 2.27 5.29 8.51
CA ASP A 26 2.28 6.75 8.67
C ASP A 26 3.73 7.22 8.82
N HIS A 27 4.52 6.44 9.55
CA HIS A 27 5.95 6.63 9.65
C HIS A 27 6.65 6.46 8.29
N LEU A 28 6.30 5.43 7.52
CA LEU A 28 6.85 5.20 6.19
C LEU A 28 6.50 6.33 5.21
N LEU A 29 5.26 6.83 5.26
CA LEU A 29 4.83 7.95 4.42
C LEU A 29 5.57 9.25 4.79
N THR A 30 5.83 9.46 6.08
CA THR A 30 6.69 10.55 6.56
C THR A 30 8.11 10.40 6.03
N ASN A 31 8.67 9.19 6.04
CA ASN A 31 10.01 8.92 5.52
C ASN A 31 10.11 9.14 4.00
N ILE A 32 9.10 8.72 3.24
CA ILE A 32 8.99 8.97 1.79
C ILE A 32 8.98 10.47 1.51
N THR A 33 8.13 11.21 2.24
CA THR A 33 8.05 12.68 2.14
C THR A 33 9.40 13.33 2.48
N ALA A 34 10.04 12.89 3.55
CA ALA A 34 11.34 13.40 3.97
C ALA A 34 12.44 13.14 2.94
N ALA A 35 12.44 11.98 2.27
CA ALA A 35 13.38 11.67 1.19
C ALA A 35 13.19 12.60 -0.02
N GLY A 36 11.94 12.88 -0.41
CA GLY A 36 11.65 13.88 -1.44
C GLY A 36 12.14 15.28 -1.08
N ASN A 37 11.87 15.72 0.17
CA ASN A 37 12.34 17.01 0.67
C ASN A 37 13.88 17.10 0.70
N LYS A 38 14.57 16.00 1.06
CA LYS A 38 16.04 15.92 1.00
C LYS A 38 16.54 16.14 -0.43
N VAL A 39 15.90 15.50 -1.44
CA VAL A 39 16.23 15.70 -2.85
C VAL A 39 16.07 17.17 -3.26
N ALA A 40 14.94 17.79 -2.90
CA ALA A 40 14.67 19.19 -3.21
C ALA A 40 15.71 20.14 -2.59
N ALA A 41 16.22 19.81 -1.40
CA ALA A 41 17.22 20.60 -0.68
C ALA A 41 18.68 20.37 -1.12
N LEU A 42 18.94 19.42 -2.04
CA LEU A 42 20.30 19.12 -2.49
C LEU A 42 20.90 20.31 -3.28
N LYS A 43 21.91 20.95 -2.69
CA LYS A 43 22.65 22.03 -3.35
C LYS A 43 23.58 21.49 -4.43
N ASP A 44 23.61 22.16 -5.59
CA ASP A 44 24.66 21.98 -6.59
C ASP A 44 25.91 22.72 -6.10
N ARG A 45 26.80 22.02 -5.38
CA ARG A 45 28.09 22.58 -4.97
C ARG A 45 29.21 22.21 -5.94
N GLY A 46 28.92 21.42 -6.98
CA GLY A 46 29.90 20.91 -7.93
C GLY A 46 30.30 21.97 -8.95
N LEU A 47 31.36 22.73 -8.67
CA LEU A 47 32.04 23.55 -9.70
C LEU A 47 32.62 22.67 -10.83
N PHE A 48 32.91 21.39 -10.54
CA PHE A 48 33.71 20.51 -11.40
C PHE A 48 32.99 19.30 -12.01
N GLY A 49 31.74 18.99 -11.65
CA GLY A 49 31.05 17.82 -12.21
C GLY A 49 29.69 17.51 -11.60
N SER A 50 28.84 16.80 -12.36
CA SER A 50 27.47 16.44 -11.94
C SER A 50 27.41 15.13 -11.13
N THR A 51 28.51 14.39 -11.04
CA THR A 51 28.57 13.07 -10.38
C THR A 51 28.16 13.10 -8.90
N GLU A 52 28.59 14.10 -8.13
CA GLU A 52 28.28 14.15 -6.69
C GLU A 52 26.78 14.32 -6.44
N ILE A 53 26.14 15.25 -7.17
CA ILE A 53 24.70 15.48 -7.07
C ILE A 53 23.92 14.27 -7.59
N THR A 54 24.39 13.62 -8.65
CA THR A 54 23.83 12.36 -9.16
C THR A 54 23.85 11.26 -8.11
N ASN A 55 24.99 11.00 -7.46
CA ASN A 55 25.11 9.98 -6.43
C ASN A 55 24.19 10.27 -5.23
N LYS A 56 24.06 11.54 -4.83
CA LYS A 56 23.15 11.96 -3.75
C LYS A 56 21.69 11.69 -4.10
N ILE A 57 21.28 11.98 -5.34
CA ILE A 57 19.92 11.69 -5.81
C ILE A 57 19.70 10.18 -5.88
N GLN A 58 20.62 9.39 -6.43
CA GLN A 58 20.50 7.92 -6.47
C GLN A 58 20.38 7.30 -5.07
N THR A 59 21.10 7.85 -4.09
CA THR A 59 20.97 7.43 -2.68
C THR A 59 19.54 7.64 -2.17
N GLN A 60 18.92 8.79 -2.48
CA GLN A 60 17.52 9.02 -2.10
C GLN A 60 16.55 8.15 -2.92
N GLN A 61 16.82 7.89 -4.21
CA GLN A 61 16.02 6.98 -5.02
C GLN A 61 16.01 5.56 -4.43
N LYS A 62 17.15 5.06 -3.94
CA LYS A 62 17.23 3.77 -3.25
C LYS A 62 16.41 3.75 -1.94
N ILE A 63 16.52 4.81 -1.14
CA ILE A 63 15.72 4.94 0.09
C ILE A 63 14.22 4.96 -0.24
N LEU A 64 13.83 5.70 -1.28
CA LEU A 64 12.44 5.75 -1.74
C LEU A 64 11.96 4.37 -2.19
N ASP A 65 12.75 3.65 -2.97
CA ASP A 65 12.44 2.30 -3.44
C ASP A 65 12.10 1.35 -2.28
N GLU A 66 12.97 1.31 -1.27
CA GLU A 66 12.78 0.50 -0.06
C GLU A 66 11.54 0.92 0.73
N ARG A 67 11.35 2.23 0.97
CA ARG A 67 10.26 2.74 1.81
C ARG A 67 8.90 2.62 1.14
N ILE A 68 8.82 2.80 -0.19
CA ILE A 68 7.60 2.59 -0.97
C ILE A 68 7.21 1.10 -0.93
N HIS A 69 8.18 0.20 -1.08
CA HIS A 69 7.93 -1.23 -1.01
C HIS A 69 7.43 -1.66 0.38
N GLU A 70 8.09 -1.22 1.44
CA GLU A 70 7.65 -1.50 2.81
C GLU A 70 6.26 -0.93 3.10
N TRP A 71 5.96 0.25 2.57
CA TRP A 71 4.65 0.89 2.74
C TRP A 71 3.55 0.06 2.06
N ASP A 72 3.79 -0.41 0.83
CA ASP A 72 2.88 -1.30 0.10
C ASP A 72 2.64 -2.62 0.86
N LEU A 73 3.70 -3.23 1.40
CA LEU A 73 3.58 -4.42 2.23
C LEU A 73 2.75 -4.15 3.49
N ALA A 74 2.97 -3.00 4.15
CA ALA A 74 2.20 -2.63 5.34
C ALA A 74 0.71 -2.48 5.01
N MET A 75 0.38 -1.85 3.89
CA MET A 75 -1.00 -1.73 3.40
C MET A 75 -1.65 -3.07 3.14
N LYS A 76 -0.93 -4.01 2.50
CA LYS A 76 -1.42 -5.36 2.24
C LYS A 76 -1.68 -6.14 3.52
N VAL A 77 -0.84 -5.99 4.54
CA VAL A 77 -1.07 -6.61 5.86
C VAL A 77 -2.31 -6.03 6.53
N ARG A 78 -2.49 -4.70 6.53
CA ARG A 78 -3.71 -4.07 7.07
C ARG A 78 -4.97 -4.56 6.36
N ALA A 79 -4.93 -4.61 5.02
CA ALA A 79 -6.04 -5.09 4.21
C ALA A 79 -6.40 -6.55 4.54
N GLN A 80 -5.40 -7.43 4.72
CA GLN A 80 -5.63 -8.83 5.09
C GLN A 80 -6.12 -9.00 6.53
N ALA A 81 -5.59 -8.25 7.48
CA ALA A 81 -6.08 -8.27 8.86
C ALA A 81 -7.56 -7.84 8.93
N LEU A 82 -7.90 -6.78 8.19
CA LEU A 82 -9.28 -6.32 8.07
C LEU A 82 -10.16 -7.35 7.36
N HIS A 83 -9.68 -8.01 6.31
CA HIS A 83 -10.41 -9.08 5.65
C HIS A 83 -10.82 -10.19 6.63
N LEU A 84 -9.87 -10.70 7.41
CA LEU A 84 -10.13 -11.76 8.38
C LEU A 84 -11.13 -11.30 9.46
N LEU A 85 -11.03 -10.04 9.91
CA LEU A 85 -12.00 -9.45 10.83
C LEU A 85 -13.40 -9.38 10.21
N THR A 86 -13.53 -8.84 8.99
CA THR A 86 -14.83 -8.74 8.29
C THR A 86 -15.47 -10.11 8.10
N HIS A 87 -14.68 -11.14 7.78
CA HIS A 87 -15.20 -12.50 7.61
C HIS A 87 -15.79 -13.06 8.92
N THR A 88 -15.20 -12.71 10.06
CA THR A 88 -15.64 -13.23 11.37
C THR A 88 -16.70 -12.38 12.07
N GLU A 89 -16.76 -11.08 11.80
CA GLU A 89 -17.64 -10.13 12.52
C GLU A 89 -18.72 -9.52 11.63
N GLY A 90 -18.61 -9.68 10.31
CA GLY A 90 -19.49 -9.03 9.34
C GLY A 90 -19.20 -7.53 9.17
N ASP A 91 -20.18 -6.81 8.64
CA ASP A 91 -20.07 -5.38 8.35
C ASP A 91 -20.36 -4.51 9.58
N THR A 92 -19.41 -4.48 10.50
CA THR A 92 -19.49 -3.63 11.71
C THR A 92 -19.06 -2.19 11.42
N THR A 93 -19.45 -1.26 12.29
CA THR A 93 -19.01 0.14 12.22
C THR A 93 -17.47 0.26 12.26
N LEU A 94 -16.80 -0.59 13.05
CA LEU A 94 -15.34 -0.63 13.14
C LEU A 94 -14.71 -1.06 11.81
N VAL A 95 -15.24 -2.12 11.19
CA VAL A 95 -14.80 -2.62 9.88
C VAL A 95 -14.94 -1.52 8.83
N ARG A 96 -16.10 -0.86 8.76
CA ARG A 96 -16.36 0.22 7.79
C ARG A 96 -15.43 1.41 7.98
N HIS A 97 -15.18 1.82 9.22
CA HIS A 97 -14.23 2.89 9.53
C HIS A 97 -12.80 2.53 9.08
N ARG A 98 -12.35 1.29 9.33
CA ARG A 98 -11.04 0.82 8.89
C ARG A 98 -10.93 0.72 7.37
N GLN A 99 -11.98 0.29 6.67
CA GLN A 99 -12.04 0.31 5.21
C GLN A 99 -11.83 1.73 4.66
N GLN A 100 -12.56 2.71 5.21
CA GLN A 100 -12.42 4.12 4.82
C GLN A 100 -11.01 4.65 5.11
N THR A 101 -10.42 4.28 6.23
CA THR A 101 -9.05 4.68 6.61
C THR A 101 -8.02 4.11 5.64
N ILE A 102 -8.15 2.84 5.24
CA ILE A 102 -7.25 2.20 4.26
C ILE A 102 -7.40 2.88 2.89
N ALA A 103 -8.64 3.12 2.43
CA ALA A 103 -8.88 3.81 1.15
C ALA A 103 -8.30 5.24 1.15
N GLY A 104 -8.55 6.01 2.22
CA GLY A 104 -7.97 7.35 2.39
C GLY A 104 -6.45 7.34 2.44
N THR A 105 -5.86 6.29 3.02
CA THR A 105 -4.41 6.11 3.05
C THR A 105 -3.83 5.92 1.64
N TYR A 106 -4.45 5.11 0.79
CA TYR A 106 -4.01 4.95 -0.61
C TYR A 106 -4.06 6.29 -1.37
N GLN A 107 -5.11 7.09 -1.17
CA GLN A 107 -5.23 8.43 -1.77
C GLN A 107 -4.13 9.39 -1.27
N GLN A 108 -3.84 9.34 0.03
CA GLN A 108 -2.77 10.15 0.63
C GLN A 108 -1.40 9.77 0.03
N PHE A 109 -1.13 8.48 -0.15
CA PHE A 109 0.08 8.01 -0.81
C PHE A 109 0.19 8.53 -2.24
N GLY A 110 -0.89 8.47 -3.03
CA GLY A 110 -0.93 9.04 -4.38
C GLY A 110 -0.47 10.51 -4.41
N SER A 111 -1.01 11.31 -3.50
CA SER A 111 -0.66 12.73 -3.38
C SER A 111 0.81 12.94 -2.97
N VAL A 112 1.30 12.15 -2.01
CA VAL A 112 2.69 12.22 -1.53
C VAL A 112 3.65 11.82 -2.64
N ILE A 113 3.39 10.72 -3.34
CA ILE A 113 4.31 10.19 -4.33
C ILE A 113 4.39 11.08 -5.58
N GLU A 114 3.28 11.72 -5.98
CA GLU A 114 3.29 12.76 -7.02
C GLU A 114 4.15 13.96 -6.66
N ASN A 115 4.10 14.40 -5.39
CA ASN A 115 4.94 15.49 -4.93
C ASN A 115 6.43 15.10 -4.93
N VAL A 116 6.76 13.90 -4.45
CA VAL A 116 8.14 13.38 -4.47
C VAL A 116 8.66 13.24 -5.90
N GLU A 117 7.84 12.73 -6.81
CA GLU A 117 8.17 12.62 -8.23
C GLU A 117 8.47 14.01 -8.83
N ARG A 118 7.64 15.01 -8.54
CA ARG A 118 7.87 16.40 -8.98
C ARG A 118 9.18 16.96 -8.44
N GLN A 119 9.47 16.76 -7.15
CA GLN A 119 10.71 17.20 -6.51
C GLN A 119 11.94 16.57 -7.17
N LEU A 120 11.89 15.27 -7.47
CA LEU A 120 12.93 14.56 -8.22
C LEU A 120 13.11 15.12 -9.63
N GLN A 121 12.02 15.23 -10.40
CA GLN A 121 12.07 15.71 -11.77
C GLN A 121 12.66 17.13 -11.86
N GLN A 122 12.18 18.04 -10.99
CA GLN A 122 12.69 19.40 -10.91
C GLN A 122 14.18 19.42 -10.54
N ARG A 123 14.59 18.63 -9.53
CA ARG A 123 16.00 18.61 -9.12
C ARG A 123 16.89 18.07 -10.22
N ILE A 124 16.50 17.00 -10.90
CA ILE A 124 17.23 16.40 -12.02
C ILE A 124 17.36 17.39 -13.19
N GLN A 125 16.27 18.09 -13.53
CA GLN A 125 16.28 19.09 -14.59
C GLN A 125 17.30 20.20 -14.32
N ASN A 126 17.38 20.63 -13.06
CA ASN A 126 18.24 21.72 -12.59
C ASN A 126 19.67 21.26 -12.25
N ILE A 127 20.09 20.03 -12.58
CA ILE A 127 21.50 19.65 -12.47
C ILE A 127 22.30 20.44 -13.51
N SER A 128 23.35 21.12 -13.07
CA SER A 128 24.27 21.86 -13.96
C SER A 128 25.70 21.72 -13.47
N ALA A 129 26.64 21.48 -14.39
CA ALA A 129 28.07 21.48 -14.11
C ALA A 129 28.77 22.44 -15.07
N LEU A 130 29.55 23.39 -14.52
CA LEU A 130 30.17 24.46 -15.30
C LEU A 130 31.41 23.99 -16.07
N ALA A 131 32.22 23.11 -15.47
CA ALA A 131 33.46 22.60 -16.06
C ALA A 131 33.33 21.20 -16.68
N GLU A 132 32.13 20.62 -16.69
CA GLU A 132 31.87 19.28 -17.25
C GLU A 132 31.31 19.39 -18.68
N GLN A 133 31.65 18.43 -19.53
CA GLN A 133 31.03 18.32 -20.85
C GLN A 133 29.52 18.11 -20.71
N SER A 134 28.74 18.90 -21.45
CA SER A 134 27.26 18.82 -21.47
C SER A 134 26.74 17.39 -21.68
N ASN A 135 27.45 16.58 -22.48
CA ASN A 135 27.11 15.17 -22.71
C ASN A 135 27.10 14.32 -21.43
N THR A 136 28.06 14.53 -20.52
CA THR A 136 28.14 13.79 -19.25
C THR A 136 27.00 14.18 -18.31
N THR A 137 26.74 15.49 -18.16
CA THR A 137 25.61 15.98 -17.38
C THR A 137 24.27 15.45 -17.92
N ASN A 138 24.10 15.42 -19.25
CA ASN A 138 22.90 14.88 -19.88
C ASN A 138 22.75 13.36 -19.68
N ALA A 139 23.85 12.60 -19.79
CA ALA A 139 23.85 11.17 -19.51
C ALA A 139 23.43 10.88 -18.06
N ASN A 140 23.93 11.65 -17.10
CA ASN A 140 23.55 11.55 -15.69
C ASN A 140 22.07 11.89 -15.47
N LYS A 141 21.54 12.92 -16.14
CA LYS A 141 20.10 13.23 -16.09
C LYS A 141 19.24 12.08 -16.64
N VAL A 142 19.65 11.47 -17.75
CA VAL A 142 18.96 10.30 -18.33
C VAL A 142 18.97 9.12 -17.37
N LEU A 143 20.12 8.83 -16.76
CA LEU A 143 20.26 7.77 -15.76
C LEU A 143 19.31 7.98 -14.58
N LEU A 144 19.24 9.20 -14.05
CA LEU A 144 18.37 9.52 -12.91
C LEU A 144 16.88 9.43 -13.27
N ARG A 145 16.51 9.89 -14.47
CA ARG A 145 15.13 9.80 -14.98
C ARG A 145 14.67 8.38 -15.19
N LYS A 146 15.59 7.47 -15.57
CA LYS A 146 15.26 6.06 -15.78
C LYS A 146 14.52 5.47 -14.59
N TRP A 147 15.00 5.71 -13.37
CA TRP A 147 14.35 5.21 -12.15
C TRP A 147 12.91 5.73 -12.01
N THR A 148 12.66 7.02 -12.26
CA THR A 148 11.31 7.59 -12.21
C THR A 148 10.39 6.99 -13.28
N THR A 149 10.89 6.81 -14.50
CA THR A 149 10.09 6.31 -15.63
C THR A 149 9.87 4.80 -15.61
N THR A 150 10.73 4.03 -14.94
CA THR A 150 10.61 2.56 -14.89
C THR A 150 10.19 2.09 -13.52
N THR A 151 11.04 2.28 -12.51
CA THR A 151 10.89 1.67 -11.18
C THR A 151 9.73 2.32 -10.42
N LEU A 152 9.74 3.65 -10.31
CA LEU A 152 8.69 4.37 -9.60
C LEU A 152 7.32 4.19 -10.28
N MET A 153 7.29 4.26 -11.62
CA MET A 153 6.06 4.04 -12.38
C MET A 153 5.46 2.65 -12.12
N GLN A 154 6.28 1.60 -12.13
CA GLN A 154 5.83 0.24 -11.82
C GLN A 154 5.29 0.12 -10.40
N GLN A 155 5.95 0.72 -9.41
CA GLN A 155 5.48 0.73 -8.02
C GLN A 155 4.15 1.47 -7.88
N LYS A 156 4.00 2.64 -8.50
CA LYS A 156 2.74 3.39 -8.52
C LYS A 156 1.61 2.55 -9.12
N MET A 157 1.84 1.89 -10.25
CA MET A 157 0.85 1.03 -10.88
C MET A 157 0.46 -0.16 -10.00
N ALA A 158 1.43 -0.84 -9.38
CA ALA A 158 1.16 -1.97 -8.50
C ALA A 158 0.36 -1.57 -7.25
N ILE A 159 0.64 -0.39 -6.68
CA ILE A 159 -0.09 0.15 -5.54
C ILE A 159 -1.51 0.59 -5.93
N GLU A 160 -1.67 1.20 -7.10
CA GLU A 160 -2.98 1.55 -7.65
C GLU A 160 -3.83 0.28 -7.88
N GLU A 161 -3.23 -0.77 -8.44
CA GLU A 161 -3.88 -2.06 -8.63
C GLU A 161 -4.28 -2.70 -7.28
N ALA A 162 -3.43 -2.62 -6.27
CA ALA A 162 -3.73 -3.08 -4.92
C ALA A 162 -4.91 -2.30 -4.30
N HIS A 163 -4.95 -0.98 -4.49
CA HIS A 163 -6.06 -0.13 -4.04
C HIS A 163 -7.38 -0.50 -4.73
N LEU A 164 -7.38 -0.66 -6.05
CA LEU A 164 -8.56 -1.07 -6.81
C LEU A 164 -9.03 -2.48 -6.43
N SER A 165 -8.09 -3.41 -6.25
CA SER A 165 -8.36 -4.79 -5.83
C SER A 165 -8.97 -4.83 -4.43
N PHE A 166 -8.45 -4.02 -3.51
CA PHE A 166 -9.03 -3.85 -2.18
C PHE A 166 -10.48 -3.36 -2.28
N GLY A 167 -10.76 -2.32 -3.07
CA GLY A 167 -12.11 -1.80 -3.26
C GLY A 167 -13.11 -2.84 -3.80
N LYS A 168 -12.73 -3.56 -4.88
CA LYS A 168 -13.56 -4.63 -5.47
C LYS A 168 -13.83 -5.76 -4.47
N PHE A 169 -12.80 -6.16 -3.73
CA PHE A 169 -12.89 -7.23 -2.76
C PHE A 169 -13.83 -6.88 -1.60
N GLN A 170 -13.76 -5.64 -1.07
CA GLN A 170 -14.69 -5.19 -0.04
C GLN A 170 -16.14 -5.18 -0.53
N GLN A 171 -16.39 -4.75 -1.78
CA GLN A 171 -17.72 -4.82 -2.38
C GLN A 171 -18.23 -6.27 -2.49
N GLY A 172 -17.36 -7.21 -2.86
CA GLY A 172 -17.68 -8.64 -2.92
C GLY A 172 -18.07 -9.21 -1.55
N LEU A 173 -17.30 -8.94 -0.50
CA LEU A 173 -17.60 -9.41 0.86
C LEU A 173 -18.92 -8.88 1.42
N LEU A 174 -19.27 -7.63 1.11
CA LEU A 174 -20.56 -7.06 1.52
C LEU A 174 -21.73 -7.68 0.75
N ALA A 175 -21.52 -8.07 -0.50
CA ALA A 175 -22.52 -8.77 -1.31
C ALA A 175 -22.67 -10.25 -0.92
N GLU A 176 -21.57 -10.89 -0.52
CA GLU A 176 -21.50 -12.30 -0.08
C GLU A 176 -21.69 -12.48 1.43
N GLN A 177 -22.42 -11.59 2.10
CA GLN A 177 -22.85 -11.89 3.48
C GLN A 177 -23.48 -13.28 3.48
N PRO A 178 -23.08 -14.19 4.39
CA PRO A 178 -23.60 -15.54 4.43
C PRO A 178 -25.12 -15.44 4.62
N GLN A 179 -25.86 -15.61 3.53
CA GLN A 179 -27.29 -15.79 3.62
C GLN A 179 -27.46 -17.05 4.46
N SER A 180 -28.15 -16.94 5.59
CA SER A 180 -28.38 -18.08 6.47
C SER A 180 -29.15 -19.16 5.70
N ALA A 181 -28.44 -20.13 5.14
CA ALA A 181 -29.07 -21.22 4.40
C ALA A 181 -29.91 -22.04 5.37
N ARG A 182 -31.22 -22.13 5.10
CA ARG A 182 -32.10 -23.01 5.85
C ARG A 182 -31.92 -24.40 5.27
N LEU A 183 -31.48 -25.34 6.10
CA LEU A 183 -31.31 -26.73 5.70
C LEU A 183 -32.41 -27.58 6.35
N LEU A 184 -33.08 -28.41 5.57
CA LEU A 184 -33.93 -29.49 6.07
C LEU A 184 -33.06 -30.75 6.20
N VAL A 185 -32.90 -31.26 7.41
CA VAL A 185 -32.09 -32.46 7.67
C VAL A 185 -33.02 -33.63 8.03
N GLU A 186 -32.97 -34.70 7.25
CA GLU A 186 -33.62 -35.96 7.56
C GLU A 186 -32.72 -36.73 8.55
N VAL A 187 -33.29 -37.15 9.68
CA VAL A 187 -32.56 -37.85 10.75
C VAL A 187 -33.16 -39.24 10.97
N HIS A 188 -32.33 -40.27 10.99
CA HIS A 188 -32.72 -41.65 11.31
C HIS A 188 -31.79 -42.20 12.40
N ASP A 189 -32.37 -42.78 13.46
CA ASP A 189 -31.63 -43.26 14.65
C ASP A 189 -30.65 -42.22 15.23
N GLY A 190 -31.08 -40.95 15.25
CA GLY A 190 -30.27 -39.84 15.76
C GLY A 190 -29.10 -39.43 14.85
N LYS A 191 -28.98 -40.01 13.65
CA LYS A 191 -27.94 -39.66 12.66
C LYS A 191 -28.54 -38.95 11.45
N PRO A 192 -27.88 -37.90 10.94
CA PRO A 192 -28.28 -37.27 9.68
C PRO A 192 -28.15 -38.28 8.53
N VAL A 193 -29.22 -38.47 7.76
CA VAL A 193 -29.24 -39.35 6.58
C VAL A 193 -29.42 -38.59 5.27
N ARG A 194 -30.07 -37.42 5.29
CA ARG A 194 -30.17 -36.51 4.13
C ARG A 194 -30.20 -35.05 4.56
N CYS A 195 -29.81 -34.17 3.65
CA CYS A 195 -29.89 -32.72 3.82
C CYS A 195 -30.39 -32.08 2.53
N PHE A 196 -31.34 -31.16 2.64
CA PHE A 196 -31.90 -30.39 1.53
C PHE A 196 -31.80 -28.90 1.82
N GLU A 197 -31.42 -28.12 0.82
CA GLU A 197 -31.45 -26.66 0.92
C GLU A 197 -32.88 -26.15 0.73
N LEU A 198 -33.35 -25.31 1.64
CA LEU A 198 -34.66 -24.68 1.57
C LEU A 198 -34.51 -23.28 0.96
N PRO A 199 -35.43 -22.88 0.06
CA PRO A 199 -35.42 -21.53 -0.50
C PRO A 199 -35.65 -20.47 0.59
N PHE A 200 -35.05 -19.31 0.39
CA PHE A 200 -35.31 -18.11 1.19
C PHE A 200 -36.75 -17.62 0.93
N VAL A 201 -37.47 -17.27 1.99
CA VAL A 201 -38.84 -16.69 1.94
C VAL A 201 -38.72 -15.17 1.80
#